data_AF-A0A1J3C978-F1
#
_entry.id   AF-A0A1J3C978-F1
#
_cell.length_a   1.000
_cell.length_b   1.000
_cell.length_c   1.000
_cell.angle_alpha   90.00
_cell.angle_beta   90.00
_cell.angle_gamma   90.00
#
_symmetry.space_group_name_H-M   'P 1'
#
loop_
_entity.id
_entity.type
_entity.pdbx_description
1 polymer ?
#
loop_
_entity_poly.entity_id
_entity_poly.type
_entity_poly.pdbx_seq_one_letter_code
_entity_poly.pdbx_strand_id
1 'polypeptide(L)'
;SQHRSQFKFKPLTKKKNKKMGSGMIMTMVIAIAFFMIGSDHVHVATAQVCGANLSGLMNECQRYVSNAGPNSPPPSRSCCALILPIDVPCACHYVSRDVTNYIDMDKVVYVARSCGKKIPSGYKCGSYTIPAA
;
A
#
# COMPACT_ATOMS: atom_id res chain seq x y z
N SER A 1 22.71 24.54 -0.58
CA SER A 1 22.69 23.67 -1.78
C SER A 1 21.23 23.39 -2.13
N GLN A 2 20.65 24.15 -3.08
CA GLN A 2 20.39 23.69 -4.47
C GLN A 2 19.30 22.60 -4.50
N HIS A 3 18.14 22.67 -5.16
CA HIS A 3 17.75 23.27 -6.45
C HIS A 3 16.19 23.37 -6.48
N ARG A 4 15.60 24.53 -6.81
CA ARG A 4 14.96 24.83 -8.12
C ARG A 4 13.66 24.07 -8.42
N SER A 5 12.52 24.74 -8.24
CA SER A 5 11.50 24.89 -9.29
C SER A 5 10.61 26.10 -9.02
N GLN A 6 10.62 27.00 -10.00
CA GLN A 6 9.83 28.22 -10.05
C GLN A 6 8.35 27.90 -10.27
N PHE A 7 7.47 28.43 -9.43
CA PHE A 7 6.15 28.84 -9.90
C PHE A 7 5.84 30.25 -9.41
N LYS A 8 6.20 31.19 -10.28
CA LYS A 8 5.90 32.61 -10.18
C LYS A 8 4.41 32.81 -10.47
N PHE A 9 3.56 32.73 -9.44
CA PHE A 9 2.18 33.20 -9.57
C PHE A 9 2.13 34.70 -9.31
N LYS A 10 2.00 35.46 -10.38
CA LYS A 10 1.60 36.87 -10.34
C LYS A 10 0.23 36.98 -9.66
N PRO A 11 0.01 37.94 -8.73
CA PRO A 11 -1.33 38.23 -8.24
C PRO A 11 -2.12 38.96 -9.33
N LEU A 12 -3.09 38.27 -9.94
CA LEU A 12 -4.08 38.88 -10.82
C LEU A 12 -5.17 39.54 -9.97
N THR A 13 -5.03 40.87 -9.85
CA THR A 13 -6.11 41.88 -9.88
C THR A 13 -7.32 41.74 -8.97
N LYS A 14 -7.44 42.74 -8.07
CA LYS A 14 -8.66 43.49 -7.69
C LYS A 14 -10.00 42.75 -7.69
N LYS A 15 -10.63 42.73 -6.50
CA LYS A 15 -11.84 43.54 -6.24
C LYS A 15 -12.16 43.55 -4.74
N LYS A 16 -11.94 44.69 -4.10
CA LYS A 16 -12.71 45.04 -2.90
C LYS A 16 -14.16 45.21 -3.35
N ASN A 17 -15.09 44.45 -2.78
CA ASN A 17 -16.49 44.85 -2.80
C ASN A 17 -17.11 44.58 -1.44
N LYS A 18 -17.31 45.70 -0.74
CA LYS A 18 -18.04 45.85 0.51
C LYS A 18 -19.53 45.73 0.18
N LYS A 19 -20.20 44.69 0.65
CA LYS A 19 -21.67 44.66 0.84
C LYS A 19 -21.98 43.99 2.18
N MET A 20 -22.57 44.81 3.06
CA MET A 20 -23.01 44.48 4.41
C MET A 20 -24.41 43.90 4.33
N GLY A 21 -24.69 42.87 5.15
CA GLY A 21 -26.03 42.28 5.32
C GLY A 21 -26.22 40.97 4.55
N SER A 22 -26.58 39.89 5.25
CA SER A 22 -26.76 38.53 4.73
C SER A 22 -25.48 37.75 4.39
N GLY A 23 -24.30 38.25 4.81
CA GLY A 23 -23.03 37.54 4.66
C GLY A 23 -22.73 36.56 5.79
N MET A 24 -23.25 36.80 7.01
CA MET A 24 -22.79 36.11 8.23
C MET A 24 -23.09 34.60 8.23
N ILE A 25 -24.23 34.21 7.64
CA ILE A 25 -24.64 32.80 7.54
C ILE A 25 -23.84 32.07 6.43
N MET A 26 -23.66 32.71 5.27
CA MET A 26 -22.83 32.16 4.20
C MET A 26 -21.35 32.09 4.57
N THR A 27 -20.83 33.06 5.34
CA THR A 27 -19.45 33.00 5.85
C THR A 27 -19.24 31.88 6.84
N MET A 28 -20.25 31.54 7.65
CA MET A 28 -20.17 30.37 8.53
C MET A 28 -20.12 29.09 7.70
N VAL A 29 -21.05 28.87 6.75
CA VAL A 29 -21.08 27.69 5.86
C VAL A 29 -19.76 27.49 5.10
N ILE A 30 -19.19 28.57 4.58
CA ILE A 30 -17.88 28.54 3.90
C ILE A 30 -16.77 28.18 4.89
N ALA A 31 -16.77 28.75 6.11
CA ALA A 31 -15.79 28.41 7.14
C ALA A 31 -15.88 26.93 7.59
N ILE A 32 -17.09 26.35 7.70
CA ILE A 32 -17.25 24.91 8.04
C ILE A 32 -16.72 24.04 6.89
N ALA A 33 -16.99 24.41 5.64
CA ALA A 33 -16.48 23.69 4.47
C ALA A 33 -14.94 23.74 4.37
N PHE A 34 -14.32 24.88 4.69
CA PHE A 34 -12.85 24.99 4.77
C PHE A 34 -12.25 24.23 5.96
N PHE A 35 -12.96 24.12 7.09
CA PHE A 35 -12.50 23.33 8.24
C PHE A 35 -12.51 21.82 7.97
N MET A 36 -13.46 21.34 7.16
CA MET A 36 -13.51 19.92 6.73
C MET A 36 -12.40 19.54 5.75
N ILE A 37 -11.82 20.51 5.02
CA ILE A 37 -10.69 20.27 4.10
C ILE A 37 -9.36 20.18 4.87
N GLY A 38 -9.30 20.60 6.14
CA GLY A 38 -8.10 20.60 6.97
C GLY A 38 -7.90 19.36 7.85
N SER A 39 -8.80 18.37 7.78
CA SER A 39 -8.65 17.10 8.50
C SER A 39 -8.16 16.01 7.56
N ASP A 40 -6.86 16.03 7.24
CA ASP A 40 -6.16 14.93 6.59
C ASP A 40 -5.99 13.75 7.57
N HIS A 41 -7.11 13.21 8.04
CA HIS A 41 -7.15 11.86 8.59
C HIS A 41 -7.84 10.97 7.57
N VAL A 42 -7.21 10.86 6.39
CA VAL A 42 -7.39 9.68 5.54
C VAL A 42 -6.84 8.51 6.36
N HIS A 43 -7.72 7.93 7.17
CA HIS A 43 -7.54 6.56 7.63
C HIS A 43 -7.66 5.71 6.38
N VAL A 44 -6.53 5.48 5.71
CA VAL A 44 -6.45 4.42 4.70
C VAL A 44 -6.79 3.15 5.46
N ALA A 45 -8.04 2.72 5.38
CA ALA A 45 -8.45 1.41 5.83
C ALA A 45 -7.67 0.42 4.97
N THR A 46 -6.51 -0.02 5.45
CA THR A 46 -5.73 -1.04 4.77
C THR A 46 -6.60 -2.28 4.73
N ALA A 47 -6.99 -2.72 3.54
CA ALA A 47 -7.68 -3.98 3.38
C ALA A 47 -6.76 -5.09 3.91
N GLN A 48 -7.13 -5.68 5.04
CA GLN A 48 -6.45 -6.85 5.57
C GLN A 48 -7.07 -8.09 4.95
N VAL A 49 -6.26 -8.88 4.26
CA VAL A 49 -6.68 -10.14 3.66
C VAL A 49 -5.81 -11.24 4.24
N CYS A 50 -6.41 -12.24 4.89
CA CYS A 50 -5.67 -13.31 5.55
C CYS A 50 -4.67 -12.80 6.61
N GLY A 51 -4.99 -11.71 7.32
CA GLY A 51 -4.07 -11.05 8.25
C GLY A 51 -2.91 -10.28 7.58
N ALA A 52 -2.85 -10.24 6.25
CA ALA A 52 -1.88 -9.49 5.48
C ALA A 52 -2.39 -8.07 5.18
N ASN A 53 -1.54 -7.06 5.41
CA ASN A 53 -1.76 -5.74 4.83
C ASN A 53 -1.30 -5.76 3.37
N LEU A 54 -2.24 -5.91 2.44
CA LEU A 54 -1.94 -6.14 1.03
C LEU A 54 -1.14 -4.99 0.40
N SER A 55 -1.50 -3.74 0.71
CA SER A 55 -0.79 -2.55 0.23
C SER A 55 0.63 -2.47 0.78
N GLY A 56 0.82 -2.79 2.07
CA GLY A 56 2.15 -2.87 2.67
C GLY A 56 3.01 -3.97 2.05
N LEU A 57 2.41 -5.13 1.80
CA LEU A 57 3.09 -6.28 1.21
C LEU A 57 3.56 -5.97 -0.22
N MET A 58 2.71 -5.32 -1.03
CA MET A 58 3.13 -4.89 -2.36
C MET A 58 4.24 -3.85 -2.29
N ASN A 59 4.15 -2.86 -1.41
CA ASN A 59 5.18 -1.83 -1.35
C ASN A 59 6.55 -2.36 -0.84
N GLU A 60 6.55 -3.19 0.20
CA GLU A 60 7.79 -3.65 0.86
C GLU A 60 8.32 -4.98 0.30
N CYS A 61 7.44 -5.88 -0.13
CA CYS A 61 7.82 -7.25 -0.50
C CYS A 61 7.84 -7.53 -2.00
N GLN A 62 7.14 -6.76 -2.84
CA GLN A 62 6.97 -7.06 -4.28
C GLN A 62 8.30 -7.28 -5.00
N ARG A 63 9.33 -6.49 -4.68
CA ARG A 63 10.66 -6.61 -5.31
C ARG A 63 11.35 -7.95 -5.06
N TYR A 64 11.00 -8.65 -3.98
CA TYR A 64 11.61 -9.92 -3.61
C TYR A 64 10.88 -11.12 -4.20
N VAL A 65 9.62 -10.95 -4.59
CA VAL A 65 8.74 -12.03 -5.09
C VAL A 65 8.39 -11.90 -6.57
N SER A 66 8.76 -10.78 -7.20
CA SER A 66 8.52 -10.54 -8.61
C SER A 66 9.29 -11.53 -9.51
N ASN A 67 8.71 -11.85 -10.66
CA ASN A 67 9.34 -12.64 -11.73
C ASN A 67 10.57 -11.94 -12.35
N ALA A 68 10.83 -10.67 -12.04
CA ALA A 68 11.99 -9.95 -12.55
C ALA A 68 13.29 -10.42 -11.87
N GLY A 69 14.23 -10.93 -12.68
CA GLY A 69 15.61 -11.24 -12.29
C GLY A 69 15.83 -12.64 -11.69
N PRO A 70 17.09 -13.14 -11.72
CA PRO A 70 17.39 -14.53 -11.38
C PRO A 70 17.43 -14.84 -9.88
N ASN A 71 17.60 -13.84 -9.01
CA ASN A 71 17.79 -14.06 -7.58
C ASN A 71 16.91 -13.10 -6.75
N SER A 72 16.22 -13.65 -5.74
CA SER A 72 15.59 -12.84 -4.69
C SER A 72 16.63 -12.44 -3.65
N PRO A 73 16.89 -11.14 -3.44
CA PRO A 73 17.71 -10.73 -2.31
C PRO A 73 17.02 -11.10 -0.98
N PRO A 74 17.77 -11.18 0.13
CA PRO A 74 17.17 -11.40 1.45
C PRO A 74 16.10 -10.34 1.76
N PRO A 75 14.94 -10.74 2.31
CA PRO A 75 13.86 -9.81 2.60
C PRO A 75 14.27 -8.79 3.67
N SER A 76 13.74 -7.57 3.55
CA SER A 76 13.90 -6.55 4.58
C SER A 76 13.13 -6.93 5.85
N ARG A 77 13.54 -6.38 6.99
CA ARG A 77 12.80 -6.57 8.26
C ARG A 77 11.36 -6.08 8.17
N SER A 78 11.12 -4.98 7.45
CA SER A 78 9.78 -4.44 7.18
C SER A 78 8.92 -5.43 6.40
N CYS A 79 9.49 -6.06 5.36
CA CYS A 79 8.81 -7.10 4.61
C CYS A 79 8.49 -8.33 5.50
N CYS A 80 9.43 -8.79 6.31
CA CYS A 80 9.19 -9.92 7.21
C CYS A 80 8.11 -9.63 8.27
N ALA A 81 8.06 -8.42 8.82
CA ALA A 81 7.03 -8.02 9.79
C ALA A 81 5.61 -8.13 9.20
N LEU A 82 5.46 -7.94 7.89
CA LEU A 82 4.18 -8.07 7.18
C LEU A 82 3.84 -9.53 6.84
N ILE A 83 4.83 -10.41 6.73
CA ILE A 83 4.65 -11.84 6.39
C ILE A 83 4.29 -12.68 7.62
N LEU A 84 4.87 -12.36 8.78
CA LEU A 84 4.64 -13.09 10.02
C LEU A 84 3.15 -13.25 10.40
N PRO A 85 2.27 -12.24 10.26
CA PRO A 85 0.84 -12.40 10.59
C PRO A 85 0.02 -13.13 9.52
N ILE A 86 0.55 -13.41 8.33
CA ILE A 86 -0.24 -13.94 7.19
C ILE A 86 -0.74 -15.35 7.46
N ASP A 87 -2.03 -15.60 7.35
CA ASP A 87 -2.57 -16.96 7.32
C ASP A 87 -2.31 -17.59 5.94
N VAL A 88 -1.36 -18.53 5.89
CA VAL A 88 -0.90 -19.16 4.64
C VAL A 88 -2.01 -19.96 3.96
N PRO A 89 -2.74 -20.86 4.65
CA PRO A 89 -3.93 -21.51 4.11
C PRO A 89 -4.92 -20.53 3.46
N CYS A 90 -5.27 -19.44 4.14
CA CYS A 90 -6.15 -18.41 3.60
C CYS A 90 -5.53 -17.73 2.36
N ALA A 91 -4.26 -17.32 2.41
CA ALA A 91 -3.60 -16.63 1.31
C ALA A 91 -3.53 -17.49 0.04
N CYS A 92 -3.39 -18.81 0.21
CA CYS A 92 -3.38 -19.77 -0.89
C CYS A 92 -4.69 -19.86 -1.68
N HIS A 93 -5.84 -19.49 -1.09
CA HIS A 93 -7.10 -19.36 -1.83
C HIS A 93 -7.08 -18.23 -2.87
N TYR A 94 -6.21 -17.23 -2.68
CA TYR A 94 -6.07 -16.09 -3.60
C TYR A 94 -4.97 -16.29 -4.64
N VAL A 95 -4.22 -17.39 -4.58
CA VAL A 95 -3.20 -17.74 -5.58
C VAL A 95 -3.89 -18.29 -6.82
N SER A 96 -4.27 -17.39 -7.73
CA SER A 96 -4.79 -17.72 -9.06
C SER A 96 -3.69 -17.68 -10.13
N ARG A 97 -3.99 -18.18 -11.33
CA ARG A 97 -3.09 -18.11 -12.49
C ARG A 97 -2.62 -16.69 -12.78
N ASP A 98 -3.52 -15.71 -12.66
CA ASP A 98 -3.19 -14.31 -12.87
C ASP A 98 -2.13 -13.81 -11.88
N VAL A 99 -2.22 -14.22 -10.61
CA VAL A 99 -1.23 -13.89 -9.59
C VAL A 99 0.13 -14.51 -9.94
N THR A 100 0.16 -15.79 -10.30
CA THR A 100 1.40 -16.51 -10.66
C THR A 100 2.10 -15.98 -11.92
N ASN A 101 1.42 -15.18 -12.76
CA ASN A 101 2.06 -14.53 -13.90
C ASN A 101 2.95 -13.35 -13.49
N TYR A 102 2.67 -12.72 -12.34
CA TYR A 102 3.41 -11.55 -11.85
C TYR A 102 4.44 -11.90 -10.78
N ILE A 103 4.22 -12.99 -10.03
CA ILE A 103 5.08 -13.42 -8.93
C ILE A 103 5.63 -14.83 -9.16
N ASP A 104 6.82 -15.06 -8.64
CA ASP A 104 7.47 -16.36 -8.66
C ASP A 104 7.15 -17.05 -7.33
N MET A 105 6.40 -18.16 -7.39
CA MET A 105 6.00 -18.87 -6.18
C MET A 105 7.19 -19.46 -5.42
N ASP A 106 8.27 -19.83 -6.10
CA ASP A 106 9.47 -20.34 -5.42
C ASP A 106 10.16 -19.21 -4.65
N LYS A 107 10.17 -17.98 -5.20
CA LYS A 107 10.65 -16.79 -4.50
C LYS A 107 9.76 -16.42 -3.31
N VAL A 108 8.44 -16.53 -3.44
CA VAL A 108 7.50 -16.30 -2.33
C VAL A 108 7.80 -17.26 -1.18
N VAL A 109 7.98 -18.55 -1.48
CA VAL A 109 8.33 -19.57 -0.48
C VAL A 109 9.68 -19.28 0.16
N TYR A 110 10.69 -18.93 -0.64
CA TYR A 110 12.02 -18.54 -0.15
C TYR A 110 11.95 -17.35 0.82
N VAL A 111 11.25 -16.28 0.44
CA VAL A 111 11.11 -15.07 1.26
C VAL A 111 10.38 -15.38 2.56
N ALA A 112 9.27 -16.11 2.50
CA ALA A 112 8.49 -16.45 3.68
C ALA A 112 9.26 -17.35 4.66
N ARG A 113 10.01 -18.35 4.16
CA ARG A 113 10.90 -19.18 5.00
C ARG A 113 12.04 -18.37 5.60
N SER A 114 12.66 -17.49 4.82
CA SER A 114 13.73 -16.60 5.28
C SER A 114 13.27 -15.66 6.40
N CYS A 115 11.99 -15.27 6.39
CA CYS A 115 11.35 -14.50 7.45
C CYS A 115 10.92 -15.34 8.67
N GLY A 116 11.16 -16.66 8.68
CA GLY A 116 10.79 -17.55 9.78
C GLY A 116 9.32 -18.00 9.78
N LYS A 117 8.59 -17.78 8.68
CA LYS A 117 7.19 -18.24 8.56
C LYS A 117 7.16 -19.75 8.41
N LYS A 118 6.36 -20.41 9.25
CA LYS A 118 6.07 -21.84 9.09
C LYS A 118 5.08 -22.02 7.95
N ILE A 119 5.54 -22.65 6.88
CA ILE A 119 4.73 -22.99 5.71
C ILE A 119 4.62 -24.52 5.67
N PRO A 120 3.41 -25.08 5.65
CA PRO A 120 3.24 -26.53 5.56
C PRO A 120 3.75 -27.03 4.20
N SER A 121 4.78 -27.87 4.23
CA SER A 121 5.30 -28.54 3.03
C SER A 121 4.24 -29.47 2.43
N GLY A 122 4.21 -29.58 1.10
CA GLY A 122 3.23 -30.42 0.38
C GLY A 122 1.82 -29.84 0.32
N TYR A 123 1.57 -28.66 0.90
CA TYR A 123 0.29 -27.97 0.76
C TYR A 123 0.10 -27.41 -0.66
N LYS A 124 -1.12 -27.43 -1.17
CA LYS A 124 -1.45 -26.94 -2.52
C LYS A 124 -2.07 -25.54 -2.45
N CYS A 125 -1.51 -24.63 -3.23
CA CYS A 125 -2.00 -23.26 -3.41
C CYS A 125 -2.37 -23.09 -4.89
N GLY A 126 -3.64 -23.29 -5.21
CA GLY A 126 -4.09 -23.42 -6.60
C GLY A 126 -3.42 -24.62 -7.28
N SER A 127 -2.70 -24.37 -8.38
CA SER A 127 -1.93 -25.39 -9.11
C SER A 127 -0.50 -25.57 -8.59
N TYR A 128 -0.02 -24.72 -7.69
CA TYR A 128 1.33 -24.79 -7.13
C TYR A 128 1.35 -25.66 -5.87
N THR A 129 2.37 -26.50 -5.72
CA THR A 129 2.59 -27.32 -4.52
C THR A 129 3.81 -26.81 -3.80
N ILE A 130 3.67 -26.49 -2.52
CA ILE A 130 4.76 -25.95 -1.71
C ILE A 130 5.84 -27.03 -1.54
N PRO A 131 7.11 -26.77 -1.95
CA PRO A 131 8.18 -27.74 -1.86
C PRO A 131 8.50 -28.11 -0.40
N ALA A 132 9.25 -29.18 -0.18
CA ALA A 132 9.81 -29.48 1.14
C ALA A 132 10.74 -28.33 1.61
N ALA A 133 10.87 -28.19 2.94
CA ALA A 133 11.70 -27.17 3.57
C ALA A 133 13.20 -27.42 3.33
#